data_AF-A0A382QV76-F1
#
_entry.id   AF-A0A382QV76-F1
#
_cell.length_a   1.000
_cell.length_b   1.000
_cell.length_c   1.000
_cell.angle_alpha   90.00
_cell.angle_beta   90.00
_cell.angle_gamma   90.00
#
_symmetry.space_group_name_H-M   'P 1'
#
loop_
_entity.id
_entity.type
_entity.pdbx_description
1 polymer ?
#
loop_
_entity_poly.entity_id
_entity_poly.type
_entity_poly.pdbx_seq_one_letter_code
_entity_poly.pdbx_strand_id
1 'polypeptide(L)'
;MKFFVDTANIEEIEKLIPTGFVDGVTTNPSLISKQGTDMAETIKAICSIVKGPVSAEVTATEFSKMLEEGKYLASLAKNVAVKVPLTVDGLKACKALREQGTMVNVTLCFSAAQALLAAKSGATYISPFVGRLDDIGEKGMDLIEDIVVMYENYDFDTEVL
;
A
#
# COMPACT_ATOMS: atom_id res chain seq x y z
N MET A 1 11.91 11.95 -1.20
CA MET A 1 11.85 10.48 -1.12
C MET A 1 11.50 10.12 0.31
N LYS A 2 10.50 9.26 0.49
CA LYS A 2 10.06 8.76 1.81
C LYS A 2 10.61 7.33 2.00
N PHE A 3 10.83 6.90 3.24
CA PHE A 3 11.21 5.52 3.53
C PHE A 3 10.15 4.81 4.36
N PHE A 4 9.66 3.70 3.82
CA PHE A 4 8.67 2.85 4.47
C PHE A 4 9.34 1.55 4.90
N VAL A 5 8.99 1.05 6.08
CA VAL A 5 9.49 -0.24 6.58
C VAL A 5 8.47 -1.33 6.25
N ASP A 6 8.89 -2.40 5.58
CA ASP A 6 8.03 -3.54 5.25
C ASP A 6 8.09 -4.63 6.33
N THR A 7 7.37 -4.40 7.43
CA THR A 7 7.31 -5.33 8.56
C THR A 7 6.02 -5.15 9.35
N ALA A 8 5.60 -6.20 10.06
CA ALA A 8 4.57 -6.12 11.10
C ALA A 8 5.15 -6.27 12.51
N ASN A 9 6.48 -6.36 12.64
CA ASN A 9 7.15 -6.50 13.93
C ASN A 9 7.29 -5.13 14.62
N ILE A 10 6.57 -4.95 15.72
CA ILE A 10 6.55 -3.70 16.49
C ILE A 10 7.94 -3.34 17.00
N GLU A 11 8.72 -4.31 17.49
CA GLU A 11 10.05 -4.04 18.05
C GLU A 11 11.04 -3.55 16.97
N GLU A 12 10.94 -4.07 15.75
CA GLU A 12 11.76 -3.61 14.62
C GLU A 12 11.42 -2.16 14.27
N ILE A 13 10.12 -1.82 14.24
CA ILE A 13 9.66 -0.47 13.95
C ILE A 13 10.13 0.49 15.05
N GLU A 14 9.96 0.13 16.32
CA GLU A 14 10.41 0.96 17.46
C GLU A 14 11.91 1.22 17.45
N LYS A 15 12.73 0.24 17.07
CA LYS A 15 14.19 0.40 16.93
C LYS A 15 14.57 1.36 15.80
N LEU A 16 13.76 1.46 14.75
CA LEU A 16 14.02 2.33 13.60
C LEU A 16 13.50 3.75 13.80
N ILE A 17 12.48 3.98 14.64
CA ILE A 17 11.93 5.32 14.89
C ILE A 17 13.01 6.36 15.28
N PRO A 18 13.95 6.09 16.21
CA PRO A 18 15.00 7.04 16.61
C PRO A 18 15.95 7.45 15.48
N THR A 19 16.01 6.71 14.38
CA THR A 19 16.83 7.06 13.22
C THR A 19 16.32 8.32 12.50
N GLY A 20 15.03 8.63 12.65
CA GLY A 20 14.36 9.71 11.93
C GLY A 20 14.04 9.40 10.47
N PHE A 21 14.26 8.16 10.02
CA PHE A 21 14.03 7.75 8.62
C PHE A 21 12.66 7.10 8.37
N VAL A 22 11.90 6.75 9.41
CA VAL A 22 10.63 6.02 9.24
C VAL A 22 9.49 6.99 8.90
N ASP A 23 9.15 7.06 7.61
CA ASP A 23 8.04 7.88 7.10
C ASP A 23 6.72 7.12 7.01
N GLY A 24 6.75 5.78 7.09
CA GLY A 24 5.58 4.93 7.02
C GLY A 24 5.92 3.45 7.19
N VAL A 25 4.89 2.61 7.16
CA VAL A 25 5.04 1.14 7.24
C VAL A 25 4.15 0.49 6.19
N THR A 26 4.63 -0.57 5.56
CA THR A 26 3.80 -1.47 4.76
C THR A 26 3.64 -2.80 5.48
N THR A 27 2.42 -3.31 5.48
CA THR A 27 2.13 -4.67 5.96
C THR A 27 1.44 -5.46 4.86
N ASN A 28 1.33 -6.76 5.09
CA ASN A 28 0.53 -7.68 4.30
C ASN A 28 0.05 -8.82 5.22
N PRO A 29 -0.94 -9.64 4.80
CA PRO A 29 -1.51 -10.66 5.68
C PRO A 29 -0.47 -11.67 6.17
N SER A 30 0.55 -11.99 5.36
CA SER A 30 1.61 -12.91 5.73
C SER A 30 2.56 -12.36 6.79
N LEU A 31 2.89 -11.05 6.74
CA LEU A 31 3.71 -10.41 7.76
C LEU A 31 2.99 -10.37 9.11
N ILE A 32 1.69 -10.05 9.09
CA ILE A 32 0.85 -10.03 10.30
C ILE A 32 0.70 -11.44 10.88
N SER A 33 0.41 -12.44 10.05
CA SER A 33 0.23 -13.82 10.51
C SER A 33 1.49 -14.39 11.20
N LYS A 34 2.69 -13.95 10.78
CA LYS A 34 3.95 -14.37 11.40
C LYS A 34 4.13 -13.85 12.82
N GLN A 35 3.46 -12.77 13.21
CA GLN A 35 3.48 -12.25 14.58
C GLN A 35 2.57 -13.03 15.53
N GLY A 36 1.62 -13.82 14.98
CA GLY A 36 0.66 -14.61 15.78
C GLY A 36 -0.39 -13.77 16.51
N THR A 37 -0.53 -12.50 16.16
CA THR A 37 -1.43 -11.52 16.79
C THR A 37 -2.67 -11.23 15.94
N ASP A 38 -3.70 -10.67 16.57
CA ASP A 38 -4.87 -10.17 15.85
C ASP A 38 -4.49 -9.04 14.88
N MET A 39 -5.09 -9.05 13.68
CA MET A 39 -4.78 -8.08 12.62
C MET A 39 -5.10 -6.65 13.05
N ALA A 40 -6.27 -6.43 13.67
CA ALA A 40 -6.70 -5.10 14.04
C ALA A 40 -5.89 -4.54 15.21
N GLU A 41 -5.54 -5.39 16.20
CA GLU A 41 -4.63 -5.01 17.29
C GLU A 41 -3.24 -4.63 16.76
N THR A 42 -2.70 -5.44 15.85
CA THR A 42 -1.37 -5.20 15.24
C THR A 42 -1.35 -3.88 14.48
N ILE A 43 -2.35 -3.65 13.61
CA ILE A 43 -2.45 -2.40 12.84
C ILE A 43 -2.57 -1.19 13.77
N LYS A 44 -3.42 -1.25 14.79
CA LYS A 44 -3.58 -0.16 15.77
C LYS A 44 -2.28 0.13 16.51
N ALA A 45 -1.56 -0.91 16.93
CA ALA A 45 -0.27 -0.76 17.61
C ALA A 45 0.75 -0.05 16.72
N ILE A 46 0.91 -0.51 15.47
CA ILE A 46 1.81 0.14 14.48
C ILE A 46 1.39 1.59 14.24
N CYS A 47 0.10 1.85 14.04
CA CYS A 47 -0.41 3.21 13.80
C CYS A 47 -0.21 4.15 15.00
N SER A 48 -0.10 3.61 16.22
CA SER A 48 0.12 4.42 17.43
C SER A 48 1.57 4.88 17.60
N ILE A 49 2.53 4.15 17.03
CA ILE A 49 3.97 4.48 17.10
C ILE A 49 4.48 5.14 15.82
N VAL A 50 3.86 4.88 14.66
CA VAL A 50 4.22 5.47 13.36
C VAL A 50 3.31 6.66 13.05
N LYS A 51 3.88 7.85 12.87
CA LYS A 51 3.11 9.07 12.54
C LYS A 51 2.59 9.09 11.10
N GLY A 52 3.33 8.46 10.18
CA GLY A 52 2.99 8.42 8.76
C GLY A 52 2.06 7.26 8.38
N PRO A 53 1.84 7.04 7.07
CA PRO A 53 0.90 6.05 6.57
C PRO A 53 1.30 4.61 6.93
N VAL A 54 0.29 3.80 7.26
CA VAL A 54 0.44 2.36 7.52
C VAL A 54 -0.42 1.60 6.53
N SER A 55 0.20 0.90 5.57
CA SER A 55 -0.55 0.11 4.59
C SER A 55 -1.06 -1.19 5.22
N ALA A 56 -2.38 -1.41 5.18
CA ALA A 56 -3.05 -2.61 5.68
C ALA A 56 -3.91 -3.24 4.59
N GLU A 57 -3.71 -4.53 4.33
CA GLU A 57 -4.23 -5.20 3.12
C GLU A 57 -5.54 -5.95 3.37
N VAL A 58 -6.49 -5.75 2.45
CA VAL A 58 -7.73 -6.54 2.36
C VAL A 58 -7.42 -7.96 1.87
N THR A 59 -8.27 -8.92 2.21
CA THR A 59 -8.15 -10.31 1.76
C THR A 59 -9.27 -10.73 0.80
N ALA A 60 -10.39 -10.02 0.81
CA ALA A 60 -11.48 -10.23 -0.14
C ALA A 60 -11.04 -9.97 -1.59
N THR A 61 -11.62 -10.76 -2.51
CA THR A 61 -11.38 -10.65 -3.95
C THR A 61 -12.52 -9.99 -4.71
N GLU A 62 -13.73 -10.00 -4.15
CA GLU A 62 -14.94 -9.39 -4.70
C GLU A 62 -15.10 -7.94 -4.22
N PHE A 63 -15.52 -7.03 -5.11
CA PHE A 63 -15.64 -5.60 -4.81
C PHE A 63 -16.42 -5.28 -3.53
N SER A 64 -17.60 -5.89 -3.33
CA SER A 64 -18.47 -5.58 -2.19
C SER A 64 -17.80 -5.90 -0.84
N LYS A 65 -17.22 -7.10 -0.72
CA LYS A 65 -16.49 -7.55 0.47
C LYS A 65 -15.20 -6.76 0.66
N MET A 66 -14.48 -6.46 -0.42
CA MET A 66 -13.27 -5.65 -0.36
C MET A 66 -13.54 -4.23 0.15
N LEU A 67 -14.66 -3.63 -0.26
CA LEU A 67 -15.09 -2.33 0.22
C LEU A 67 -15.47 -2.36 1.70
N GLU A 68 -16.14 -3.44 2.16
CA GLU A 68 -16.46 -3.65 3.57
C GLU A 68 -15.20 -3.78 4.43
N GLU A 69 -14.30 -4.69 4.05
CA GLU A 69 -13.00 -4.87 4.70
C GLU A 69 -12.17 -3.58 4.70
N GLY A 70 -12.11 -2.88 3.57
CA GLY A 70 -11.39 -1.62 3.44
C GLY A 70 -11.93 -0.54 4.37
N LYS A 71 -13.25 -0.41 4.52
CA LYS A 71 -13.88 0.52 5.47
C LYS A 71 -13.57 0.14 6.91
N TYR A 72 -13.60 -1.16 7.23
CA TYR A 72 -13.21 -1.64 8.55
C TYR A 72 -11.76 -1.28 8.87
N LEU A 73 -10.82 -1.59 7.97
CA LEU A 73 -9.39 -1.26 8.15
C LEU A 73 -9.16 0.24 8.31
N ALA A 74 -9.79 1.06 7.47
CA ALA A 74 -9.70 2.53 7.55
C ALA A 74 -10.23 3.10 8.88
N SER A 75 -11.16 2.40 9.54
CA SER A 75 -11.71 2.81 10.84
C SER A 75 -10.76 2.56 12.02
N LEU A 76 -9.70 1.76 11.84
CA LEU A 76 -8.80 1.36 12.92
C LEU A 76 -7.90 2.51 13.39
N ALA A 77 -7.41 3.35 12.46
CA ALA A 77 -6.64 4.55 12.75
C ALA A 77 -6.63 5.52 11.54
N LYS A 78 -6.43 6.82 11.82
CA LYS A 78 -6.49 7.89 10.79
C LYS A 78 -5.40 7.78 9.71
N ASN A 79 -4.27 7.17 10.03
CA ASN A 79 -3.13 7.01 9.15
C ASN A 79 -3.09 5.65 8.44
N VAL A 80 -4.18 4.88 8.47
CA VAL A 80 -4.28 3.66 7.66
C VAL A 80 -4.39 4.02 6.18
N ALA A 81 -3.53 3.40 5.37
CA ALA A 81 -3.70 3.30 3.93
C ALA A 81 -4.25 1.90 3.59
N VAL A 82 -5.46 1.82 3.07
CA VAL A 82 -6.06 0.53 2.70
C VAL A 82 -5.34 0.01 1.47
N LYS A 83 -4.75 -1.17 1.57
CA LYS A 83 -4.01 -1.81 0.50
C LYS A 83 -4.93 -2.77 -0.24
N VAL A 84 -5.06 -2.57 -1.56
CA VAL A 84 -5.95 -3.36 -2.44
C VAL A 84 -5.15 -3.91 -3.63
N PRO A 85 -5.45 -5.13 -4.10
CA PRO A 85 -4.76 -5.71 -5.25
C PRO A 85 -5.17 -5.00 -6.55
N LEU A 86 -4.26 -4.95 -7.52
CA LEU A 86 -4.53 -4.36 -8.84
C LEU A 86 -5.37 -5.29 -9.74
N THR A 87 -6.65 -5.39 -9.39
CA THR A 87 -7.69 -6.10 -10.16
C THR A 87 -8.82 -5.13 -10.51
N VAL A 88 -9.73 -5.53 -11.40
CA VAL A 88 -10.91 -4.70 -11.72
C VAL A 88 -11.71 -4.35 -10.45
N ASP A 89 -11.93 -5.31 -9.57
CA ASP A 89 -12.66 -5.08 -8.32
C ASP A 89 -11.84 -4.29 -7.30
N GLY A 90 -10.51 -4.47 -7.27
CA GLY A 90 -9.59 -3.65 -6.48
C GLY A 90 -9.56 -2.18 -6.91
N LEU A 91 -9.60 -1.92 -8.22
CA LEU A 91 -9.67 -0.55 -8.75
C LEU A 91 -11.03 0.11 -8.47
N LYS A 92 -12.13 -0.65 -8.51
CA LYS A 92 -13.45 -0.16 -8.04
C LYS A 92 -13.43 0.17 -6.55
N ALA A 93 -12.85 -0.70 -5.73
CA ALA A 93 -12.72 -0.49 -4.29
C ALA A 93 -11.84 0.73 -3.98
N CYS A 94 -10.71 0.87 -4.69
CA CYS A 94 -9.84 2.04 -4.63
C CYS A 94 -10.63 3.33 -4.85
N LYS A 95 -11.33 3.43 -5.99
CA LYS A 95 -12.14 4.61 -6.31
C LYS A 95 -13.16 4.92 -5.20
N ALA A 96 -13.93 3.93 -4.78
CA ALA A 96 -14.97 4.11 -3.76
C ALA A 96 -14.41 4.56 -2.40
N LEU A 97 -13.24 4.05 -1.99
CA LEU A 97 -12.56 4.43 -0.75
C LEU A 97 -11.96 5.84 -0.85
N ARG A 98 -11.35 6.18 -2.00
CA ARG A 98 -10.76 7.51 -2.25
C ARG A 98 -11.83 8.61 -2.27
N GLU A 99 -13.01 8.35 -2.82
CA GLU A 99 -14.16 9.26 -2.77
C GLU A 99 -14.63 9.56 -1.33
N GLN A 100 -14.29 8.69 -0.36
CA GLN A 100 -14.55 8.89 1.07
C GLN A 100 -13.38 9.52 1.82
N GLY A 101 -12.28 9.87 1.13
CA GLY A 101 -11.08 10.45 1.72
C GLY A 101 -10.09 9.44 2.33
N THR A 102 -10.37 8.14 2.25
CA THR A 102 -9.48 7.09 2.78
C THR A 102 -8.23 6.96 1.90
N MET A 103 -7.03 6.88 2.47
CA MET A 103 -5.81 6.60 1.69
C MET A 103 -5.87 5.19 1.12
N VAL A 104 -5.46 5.01 -0.14
CA VAL A 104 -5.43 3.69 -0.78
C VAL A 104 -4.07 3.42 -1.41
N ASN A 105 -3.49 2.27 -1.09
CA ASN A 105 -2.30 1.73 -1.75
C ASN A 105 -2.70 0.59 -2.69
N VAL A 106 -2.54 0.78 -3.99
CA VAL A 106 -2.78 -0.30 -4.96
C VAL A 106 -1.50 -1.13 -5.11
N THR A 107 -1.58 -2.43 -4.83
CA THR A 107 -0.43 -3.36 -4.81
C THR A 107 -0.47 -4.36 -5.97
N LEU A 108 0.60 -5.15 -6.13
CA LEU A 108 0.75 -6.16 -7.18
C LEU A 108 0.76 -5.55 -8.59
N CYS A 109 1.51 -4.44 -8.75
CA CYS A 109 1.75 -3.80 -10.03
C CYS A 109 3.02 -4.35 -10.69
N PHE A 110 2.91 -4.73 -11.97
CA PHE A 110 3.98 -5.34 -12.76
C PHE A 110 4.13 -4.70 -14.15
N SER A 111 3.39 -3.63 -14.44
CA SER A 111 3.49 -2.89 -15.72
C SER A 111 3.04 -1.43 -15.59
N ALA A 112 3.57 -0.54 -16.44
CA ALA A 112 3.18 0.87 -16.44
C ALA A 112 1.69 1.06 -16.76
N ALA A 113 1.11 0.22 -17.62
CA ALA A 113 -0.32 0.25 -17.93
C ALA A 113 -1.19 -0.02 -16.68
N GLN A 114 -0.77 -0.93 -15.81
CA GLN A 114 -1.44 -1.18 -14.54
C GLN A 114 -1.34 0.04 -13.60
N ALA A 115 -0.15 0.65 -13.49
CA ALA A 115 0.04 1.85 -12.69
C ALA A 115 -0.82 3.03 -13.19
N LEU A 116 -1.00 3.17 -14.51
CA LEU A 116 -1.89 4.18 -15.09
C LEU A 116 -3.34 4.01 -14.63
N LEU A 117 -3.82 2.75 -14.58
CA LEU A 117 -5.17 2.44 -14.11
C LEU A 117 -5.33 2.78 -12.63
N ALA A 118 -4.34 2.46 -11.79
CA ALA A 118 -4.36 2.80 -10.37
C ALA A 118 -4.44 4.32 -10.14
N ALA A 119 -3.64 5.11 -10.87
CA ALA A 119 -3.68 6.56 -10.79
C ALA A 119 -5.01 7.15 -11.28
N LYS A 120 -5.56 6.64 -12.39
CA LYS A 120 -6.89 7.03 -12.89
C LYS A 120 -8.02 6.65 -11.92
N SER A 121 -7.83 5.65 -11.07
CA SER A 121 -8.74 5.31 -9.97
C SER A 121 -8.57 6.19 -8.72
N GLY A 122 -7.60 7.12 -8.72
CA GLY A 122 -7.36 8.07 -7.64
C GLY A 122 -6.53 7.53 -6.49
N ALA A 123 -5.75 6.46 -6.70
CA ALA A 123 -4.93 5.84 -5.67
C ALA A 123 -4.00 6.86 -4.99
N THR A 124 -3.77 6.69 -3.69
CA THR A 124 -2.75 7.47 -2.96
C THR A 124 -1.36 6.95 -3.29
N TYR A 125 -1.20 5.63 -3.32
CA TYR A 125 0.05 4.96 -3.64
C TYR A 125 -0.17 3.87 -4.68
N ILE A 126 0.85 3.61 -5.50
CA ILE A 126 1.01 2.42 -6.32
C ILE A 126 2.27 1.69 -5.86
N SER A 127 2.20 0.37 -5.66
CA SER A 127 3.35 -0.47 -5.26
C SER A 127 3.75 -1.44 -6.39
N PRO A 128 4.73 -1.08 -7.25
CA PRO A 128 5.32 -1.98 -8.25
C PRO A 128 6.29 -2.99 -7.60
N PHE A 129 6.30 -4.23 -8.09
CA PHE A 129 7.07 -5.32 -7.45
C PHE A 129 8.38 -5.57 -8.20
N VAL A 130 9.37 -4.70 -7.98
CA VAL A 130 10.70 -4.76 -8.62
C VAL A 130 11.36 -6.13 -8.47
N GLY A 131 11.54 -6.61 -7.23
CA GLY A 131 12.25 -7.87 -7.00
C GLY A 131 11.59 -9.09 -7.64
N ARG A 132 10.26 -9.08 -7.81
CA ARG A 132 9.56 -10.19 -8.49
C ARG A 132 9.74 -10.17 -10.01
N LEU A 133 9.98 -9.01 -10.59
CA LEU A 133 10.37 -8.89 -12.00
C LEU A 133 11.81 -9.35 -12.19
N ASP A 134 12.70 -8.96 -11.27
CA ASP A 134 14.09 -9.42 -11.26
C ASP A 134 14.18 -10.95 -11.15
N ASP A 135 13.34 -11.57 -10.30
CA ASP A 135 13.27 -13.04 -10.13
C ASP A 135 12.93 -13.80 -11.44
N ILE A 136 12.25 -13.15 -12.39
CA ILE A 136 11.88 -13.75 -13.68
C ILE A 136 12.78 -13.28 -14.85
N GLY A 137 13.87 -12.56 -14.54
CA GLY A 137 14.88 -12.13 -15.51
C GLY A 137 14.56 -10.81 -16.23
N GLU A 138 13.60 -10.04 -15.73
CA GLU A 138 13.34 -8.67 -16.18
C GLU A 138 14.09 -7.67 -15.29
N LYS A 139 14.38 -6.46 -15.77
CA LYS A 139 14.98 -5.40 -14.95
C LYS A 139 13.86 -4.58 -14.30
N GLY A 140 13.46 -4.92 -13.08
CA GLY A 140 12.30 -4.30 -12.42
C GLY A 140 12.42 -2.79 -12.22
N MET A 141 13.64 -2.25 -12.17
CA MET A 141 13.86 -0.80 -12.09
C MET A 141 13.46 -0.04 -13.36
N ASP A 142 13.43 -0.70 -14.53
CA ASP A 142 12.96 -0.07 -15.77
C ASP A 142 11.45 0.23 -15.67
N LEU A 143 10.69 -0.64 -14.99
CA LEU A 143 9.28 -0.37 -14.70
C LEU A 143 9.10 0.88 -13.81
N ILE A 144 9.98 1.09 -12.83
CA ILE A 144 9.91 2.27 -11.96
C ILE A 144 10.17 3.54 -12.77
N GLU A 145 11.17 3.53 -13.65
CA GLU A 145 11.47 4.64 -14.55
C GLU A 145 10.27 4.97 -15.45
N ASP A 146 9.70 3.95 -16.10
CA ASP A 146 8.51 4.11 -16.95
C ASP A 146 7.33 4.73 -16.20
N ILE A 147 7.04 4.28 -14.97
CA ILE A 147 5.93 4.80 -14.16
C ILE A 147 6.19 6.24 -13.75
N VAL A 148 7.39 6.57 -13.29
CA VAL A 148 7.73 7.94 -12.85
C VAL A 148 7.61 8.92 -14.00
N VAL A 149 8.22 8.62 -15.16
CA VAL A 149 8.13 9.46 -16.36
C VAL A 149 6.67 9.62 -16.80
N MET A 150 5.90 8.52 -16.78
CA MET A 150 4.47 8.57 -17.12
C MET A 150 3.67 9.45 -16.16
N TYR A 151 3.92 9.37 -14.84
CA TYR A 151 3.21 10.16 -13.85
C TYR A 151 3.54 11.64 -13.93
N GLU A 152 4.81 11.99 -14.20
CA GLU A 152 5.24 13.36 -14.48
C GLU A 152 4.56 13.93 -15.74
N ASN A 153 4.48 13.15 -16.82
CA ASN A 153 3.86 13.60 -18.08
C ASN A 153 2.37 13.94 -17.98
N TYR A 154 1.65 13.35 -17.01
CA TYR A 154 0.20 13.51 -16.85
C TYR A 154 -0.20 14.20 -15.55
N ASP A 155 0.77 14.72 -14.79
CA ASP A 155 0.57 15.38 -13.49
C ASP A 155 -0.28 14.53 -12.51
N PHE A 156 0.06 13.25 -12.35
CA PHE A 156 -0.62 12.39 -11.38
C PHE A 156 -0.13 12.62 -9.95
N ASP A 157 -1.07 12.78 -9.01
CA ASP A 157 -0.79 12.90 -7.58
C ASP A 157 -0.47 11.54 -6.90
N THR A 158 -0.71 10.41 -7.58
CA THR A 158 -0.42 9.08 -7.03
C THR A 158 1.08 8.91 -6.83
N GLU A 159 1.50 8.55 -5.62
CA GLU A 159 2.92 8.35 -5.31
C GLU A 159 3.36 6.92 -5.68
N VAL A 160 4.54 6.79 -6.31
CA VAL A 160 5.19 5.49 -6.53
C VAL A 160 5.89 5.08 -5.23
N LEU A 161 5.45 3.95 -4.67
CA LEU A 161 5.91 3.40 -3.38
C LEU A 161 6.73 2.13 -3.57
#